data_AF-A0A348XF22-F1
#
_entry.id   AF-A0A348XF22-F1
#
_cell.length_a   1.000
_cell.length_b   1.000
_cell.length_c   1.000
_cell.angle_alpha   90.00
_cell.angle_beta   90.00
_cell.angle_gamma   90.00
#
_symmetry.space_group_name_H-M   'P 1'
#
loop_
_entity.id
_entity.type
_entity.pdbx_description
1 polymer ?
#
loop_
_entity_poly.entity_id
_entity_poly.type
_entity_poly.pdbx_seq_one_letter_code
_entity_poly.pdbx_strand_id
1 'polypeptide(L)'
;MLRLWLLLLSCGGLASAEWERQVARFEPVPQADSVAAEFVFLNVGETPLVIRRVRSSCGCTVAEYEREPVPAGAGSALLVTFQFVRKHSLQRK
;
A
#
# COMPACT_ATOMS: atom_id res chain seq x y z
N MET A 1 30.65 31.38 7.41
CA MET A 1 29.59 32.41 7.49
C MET A 1 28.40 31.95 6.65
N LEU A 2 27.20 31.96 7.25
CA LEU A 2 25.85 31.80 6.65
C LEU A 2 25.61 30.57 5.74
N ARG A 3 25.10 29.45 6.27
CA ARG A 3 23.65 29.14 6.42
C ARG A 3 22.82 29.56 5.19
N LEU A 4 22.77 28.69 4.18
CA LEU A 4 21.72 28.67 3.17
C LEU A 4 20.98 27.33 3.30
N TRP A 5 20.22 27.21 4.39
CA TRP A 5 19.14 26.23 4.45
C TRP A 5 18.15 26.67 3.38
N LEU A 6 18.15 25.98 2.24
CA LEU A 6 17.08 26.07 1.27
C LEU A 6 15.77 25.90 2.04
N LEU A 7 14.98 26.97 2.05
CA LEU A 7 13.56 26.95 2.30
C LEU A 7 12.92 26.05 1.22
N LEU A 8 13.06 24.74 1.37
CA LEU A 8 12.04 23.82 0.91
C LEU A 8 10.88 24.02 1.87
N LEU A 9 10.12 25.09 1.62
CA LEU A 9 8.69 25.10 1.89
C LEU A 9 8.15 23.91 1.08
N SER A 10 8.23 22.71 1.65
CA SER A 10 7.37 21.62 1.24
C SER A 10 5.97 22.14 1.53
N CYS A 11 5.29 22.62 0.49
CA CYS A 11 3.86 22.84 0.53
C CYS A 11 3.27 21.47 0.88
N GLY A 12 3.03 21.24 2.18
CA GLY A 12 2.45 20.02 2.67
C GLY A 12 1.05 19.93 2.10
N GLY A 13 0.85 19.04 1.12
CA GLY A 13 -0.49 18.80 0.59
C GLY A 13 -1.42 18.36 1.73
N LEU A 14 -2.68 18.83 1.71
CA LEU A 14 -3.70 18.57 2.74
C LEU A 14 -3.65 17.14 3.29
N ALA A 15 -3.68 16.14 2.42
CA ALA A 15 -3.43 14.76 2.78
C ALA A 15 -2.47 14.18 1.74
N SER A 16 -1.30 13.73 2.19
CA SER A 16 -0.24 13.24 1.31
C SER A 16 0.35 11.98 1.91
N ALA A 17 0.39 10.89 1.14
CA ALA A 17 0.97 9.63 1.56
C ALA A 17 2.28 9.40 0.83
N GLU A 18 3.36 9.25 1.60
CA GLU A 18 4.67 8.83 1.10
C GLU A 18 4.86 7.34 1.36
N TRP A 19 5.33 6.59 0.37
CA TRP A 19 5.39 5.13 0.41
C TRP A 19 6.84 4.66 0.48
N GLU A 20 7.13 3.68 1.34
CA GLU A 20 8.46 3.06 1.35
C GLU A 20 8.72 2.26 0.06
N ARG A 21 7.68 1.56 -0.42
CA ARG A 21 7.70 0.82 -1.68
C ARG A 21 6.34 0.86 -2.35
N GLN A 22 6.34 0.88 -3.68
CA GLN A 22 5.12 0.87 -4.49
C GLN A 22 4.99 -0.40 -5.34
N VAL A 23 6.05 -1.21 -5.43
CA VAL A 23 6.09 -2.41 -6.26
C VAL A 23 6.56 -3.57 -5.41
N ALA A 24 5.75 -4.62 -5.36
CA ALA A 24 6.16 -5.95 -4.88
C ALA A 24 6.17 -6.90 -6.08
N ARG A 25 7.26 -7.65 -6.23
CA ARG A 25 7.39 -8.73 -7.22
C ARG A 25 7.52 -10.03 -6.46
N PHE A 26 6.80 -11.04 -6.92
CA PHE A 26 6.79 -12.36 -6.32
C PHE A 26 7.14 -13.38 -7.39
N GLU A 27 7.90 -14.39 -6.97
CA GLU A 27 8.12 -15.58 -7.78
C GLU A 27 7.10 -16.64 -7.34
N PRO A 28 6.41 -17.30 -8.30
CA PRO A 28 5.49 -18.38 -7.94
C PRO A 28 6.25 -19.51 -7.27
N VAL A 29 5.90 -19.81 -6.01
CA VAL A 29 6.41 -20.98 -5.31
C VAL A 29 5.45 -22.13 -5.56
N PRO A 30 5.90 -23.31 -6.05
CA PRO A 30 5.02 -24.41 -6.47
C PRO A 30 4.01 -24.91 -5.43
N GLN A 31 4.25 -24.64 -4.15
CA GLN A 31 3.43 -25.10 -3.01
C GLN A 31 2.71 -23.96 -2.29
N ALA A 32 2.92 -22.70 -2.69
CA ALA A 32 2.24 -21.57 -2.06
C ALA A 32 0.91 -21.30 -2.77
N ASP A 33 -0.18 -21.25 -2.01
CA ASP A 33 -1.51 -20.90 -2.52
C ASP A 33 -1.75 -19.37 -2.55
N SER A 34 -0.95 -18.63 -1.79
CA SER A 34 -0.98 -17.17 -1.78
C SER A 34 0.39 -16.60 -1.40
N VAL A 35 0.59 -15.33 -1.75
CA VAL A 35 1.73 -14.54 -1.29
C VAL A 35 1.23 -13.21 -0.74
N ALA A 36 1.77 -12.78 0.40
CA ALA A 36 1.42 -11.52 1.02
C ALA A 36 2.58 -10.51 0.88
N ALA A 37 2.24 -9.24 0.71
CA ALA A 37 3.17 -8.12 0.83
C ALA A 37 2.57 -7.00 1.67
N GLU A 38 3.39 -6.49 2.57
CA GLU A 38 3.08 -5.30 3.35
C GLU A 38 3.56 -4.04 2.62
N PHE A 39 2.72 -3.02 2.54
CA PHE A 39 3.05 -1.72 1.97
C PHE A 39 2.90 -0.68 3.06
N VAL A 40 4.04 -0.20 3.56
CA VAL A 40 4.09 0.84 4.59
C VAL A 40 4.09 2.21 3.92
N PHE A 41 3.30 3.12 4.49
CA PHE A 41 3.24 4.51 4.07
C PHE A 41 3.18 5.44 5.28
N LEU A 42 3.66 6.67 5.08
CA LEU A 42 3.66 7.76 6.03
C LEU A 42 2.73 8.87 5.56
N ASN A 43 1.86 9.36 6.44
CA ASN A 43 1.10 10.58 6.16
C ASN A 43 1.99 11.80 6.38
N VAL A 44 2.51 12.36 5.28
CA VAL A 44 3.34 13.59 5.27
C VAL A 44 2.50 14.86 5.04
N GLY A 45 1.17 14.73 5.02
CA GLY A 45 0.25 15.86 4.92
C GLY A 45 -0.03 16.53 6.26
N GLU A 46 -0.82 17.61 6.20
CA GLU A 46 -1.20 18.40 7.38
C GLU A 46 -2.52 17.95 8.03
N THR A 47 -3.30 17.10 7.34
CA THR A 47 -4.58 16.58 7.82
C THR A 47 -4.60 15.05 7.89
N PRO A 48 -5.51 14.44 8.66
CA PRO A 48 -5.62 12.99 8.73
C PRO A 48 -5.92 12.35 7.36
N LEU A 49 -5.13 11.34 7.00
CA LEU A 49 -5.30 10.57 5.77
C LEU A 49 -6.30 9.43 5.99
N VAL A 50 -7.33 9.34 5.16
CA VAL A 50 -8.33 8.26 5.22
C VAL A 50 -8.29 7.44 3.94
N ILE A 51 -8.09 6.13 4.07
CA ILE A 51 -8.18 5.19 2.94
C ILE A 51 -9.67 4.94 2.65
N ARG A 52 -10.21 5.60 1.63
CA ARG A 52 -11.64 5.48 1.27
C ARG A 52 -11.99 4.17 0.58
N ARG A 53 -11.09 3.67 -0.27
CA ARG A 53 -11.29 2.46 -1.07
C ARG A 53 -9.97 1.98 -1.64
N VAL A 54 -9.73 0.68 -1.57
CA VAL A 54 -8.68 0.00 -2.34
C VAL A 54 -9.33 -0.71 -3.52
N ARG A 55 -8.78 -0.56 -4.73
CA ARG A 55 -9.25 -1.22 -5.95
C ARG A 55 -8.13 -2.07 -6.53
N SER A 56 -8.39 -3.34 -6.75
CA SER A 56 -7.51 -4.26 -7.49
C SER A 56 -7.97 -4.40 -8.95
N SER A 57 -7.04 -4.68 -9.85
CA SER A 57 -7.34 -4.98 -11.26
C SER A 57 -7.84 -6.41 -11.48
N CYS A 58 -7.46 -7.35 -10.61
CA CYS A 58 -7.99 -8.72 -10.57
C CYS A 58 -8.71 -9.00 -9.25
N GLY A 59 -9.70 -9.88 -9.28
CA GLY A 59 -10.33 -10.41 -8.06
C GLY A 59 -9.44 -11.34 -7.23
N CYS A 60 -8.20 -11.56 -7.68
CA CYS A 60 -7.21 -12.41 -7.04
C CYS A 60 -6.37 -11.69 -5.97
N THR A 61 -6.56 -10.38 -5.79
CA THR A 61 -5.85 -9.58 -4.80
C THR A 61 -6.80 -9.12 -3.70
N VAL A 62 -6.50 -9.45 -2.46
CA VAL A 62 -7.20 -9.00 -1.26
C VAL A 62 -6.29 -8.02 -0.53
N ALA A 63 -6.81 -6.86 -0.16
CA ALA A 63 -6.07 -5.85 0.59
C ALA A 63 -6.73 -5.61 1.95
N GLU A 64 -5.96 -5.76 3.01
CA GLU A 64 -6.30 -5.44 4.38
C GLU A 64 -5.57 -4.17 4.79
N TYR A 65 -6.28 -3.24 5.41
CA TYR A 65 -5.78 -1.92 5.79
C TYR A 65 -6.60 -1.35 6.94
N GLU A 66 -5.97 -0.46 7.70
CA GLU A 66 -6.62 0.26 8.79
C GLU A 66 -7.70 1.21 8.23
N ARG A 67 -8.91 1.15 8.79
CA ARG A 67 -10.02 2.05 8.38
C ARG A 67 -10.02 3.36 9.16
N GLU A 68 -9.26 3.40 10.24
CA GLU A 68 -9.10 4.60 11.05
C GLU A 68 -8.30 5.67 10.28
N PRO A 69 -8.62 6.96 10.46
CA PRO A 69 -7.82 8.03 9.90
C PRO A 69 -6.39 7.99 10.42
N VAL A 70 -5.40 8.01 9.53
CA VAL A 70 -3.98 8.07 9.88
C VAL A 70 -3.61 9.53 10.16
N PRO A 71 -3.22 9.91 11.39
CA PRO A 71 -2.85 11.28 11.73
C PRO A 71 -1.69 11.82 10.90
N ALA A 72 -1.55 13.14 10.83
CA ALA A 72 -0.38 13.78 10.23
C ALA A 72 0.91 13.34 10.94
N GLY A 73 1.93 12.94 10.18
CA GLY A 73 3.20 12.41 10.69
C GLY A 73 3.16 10.96 11.18
N ALA A 74 2.01 10.27 11.10
CA ALA A 74 1.88 8.87 11.48
C ALA A 74 1.99 7.93 10.26
N GLY A 75 2.59 6.76 10.50
CA GLY A 75 2.69 5.68 9.52
C GLY A 75 1.56 4.66 9.67
N SER A 76 1.23 3.99 8.58
CA SER A 76 0.32 2.85 8.55
C SER A 76 0.73 1.87 7.44
N ALA A 77 0.11 0.70 7.42
CA ALA A 77 0.46 -0.39 6.51
C ALA A 77 -0.78 -0.95 5.80
N LEU A 78 -0.60 -1.39 4.57
CA LEU A 78 -1.55 -2.23 3.84
C LEU A 78 -0.96 -3.60 3.63
N LEU A 79 -1.67 -4.62 4.11
CA LEU A 79 -1.35 -6.01 3.84
C LEU A 79 -2.10 -6.44 2.58
N VAL A 80 -1.37 -6.68 1.50
CA VAL A 80 -1.91 -7.12 0.22
C VAL A 80 -1.58 -8.58 0.02
N THR A 81 -2.60 -9.42 -0.04
CA THR A 81 -2.49 -10.84 -0.32
C THR A 81 -2.90 -11.13 -1.75
N PHE A 82 -1.98 -11.66 -2.53
CA PHE A 82 -2.24 -12.19 -3.86
C PHE A 82 -2.49 -13.70 -3.78
N GLN A 83 -3.67 -14.13 -4.22
CA GLN A 83 -4.03 -15.54 -4.31
C GLN A 83 -3.66 -16.06 -5.69
N PHE A 84 -2.83 -17.11 -5.72
CA PHE A 84 -2.55 -17.80 -6.97
C PHE A 84 -3.82 -18.57 -7.34
N VAL A 85 -4.58 -18.08 -8.32
CA VAL A 85 -5.78 -18.77 -8.80
C VAL A 85 -5.36 -20.14 -9.35
N ARG A 86 -5.48 -21.20 -8.54
CA ARG A 86 -5.38 -22.56 -9.05
C ARG A 86 -6.59 -22.79 -9.93
N LYS A 87 -6.41 -22.75 -11.25
CA LYS A 87 -7.40 -23.28 -12.20
C LYS A 87 -7.53 -24.80 -11.97
N HIS A 88 -8.23 -25.22 -10.92
CA HIS A 88 -8.60 -26.62 -10.72
C HIS A 88 -10.04 -26.91 -11.20
N SER A 89 -10.82 -25.91 -11.58
CA SER A 89 -12.20 -26.09 -12.04
C SER A 89 -12.38 -25.87 -13.55
N LEU A 90 -11.57 -26.56 -14.34
CA LEU A 90 -12.09 -27.16 -15.58
C LEU A 90 -12.11 -28.68 -15.40
N GLN A 91 -12.80 -29.14 -14.34
CA GLN A 91 -13.34 -30.50 -14.37
C GLN A 91 -14.47 -30.52 -15.40
N ARG A 92 -14.19 -31.21 -16.50
CA ARG A 92 -15.07 -31.82 -17.50
C ARG A 92 -16.58 -31.59 -17.33
N LYS A 93 -17.21 -31.12 -18.39
CA LYS A 93 -18.34 -31.83 -18.98
C LYS A 93 -17.99 -32.20 -20.41
#